data_AF-A0A2D8EIV9-F1
#
_entry.id   AF-A0A2D8EIV9-F1
#
_cell.length_a   1.000
_cell.length_b   1.000
_cell.length_c   1.000
_cell.angle_alpha   90.00
_cell.angle_beta   90.00
_cell.angle_gamma   90.00
#
_symmetry.space_group_name_H-M   'P 1'
#
loop_
_entity.id
_entity.type
_entity.pdbx_description
1 polymer ?
#
loop_
_entity_poly.entity_id
_entity_poly.type
_entity_poly.pdbx_seq_one_letter_code
_entity_poly.pdbx_strand_id
1 'polypeptide(L)'
;MRDISNRTKAVTCQDAKVFTSDTDGTTVDRQGFESLMFVVNSGIEGDTLSGSVKFDFILEHSDDDSTFTAVTSSTDVTEGSVDSSGIFLTLDANGETPQTSQIGYIGGKRYARVKIDATGSHSNGTPISIQGILGNPIDSTDA
;
A
#
# COMPACT_ATOMS: atom_id res chain seq x y z
N MET A 1 29.36 -11.55 0.33
CA MET A 1 28.89 -10.16 0.40
C MET A 1 27.48 -10.19 0.94
N ARG A 2 27.09 -9.33 1.89
CA ARG A 2 25.71 -9.27 2.39
C ARG A 2 25.05 -8.08 1.70
N ASP A 3 24.06 -8.33 0.85
CA ASP A 3 23.16 -7.31 0.32
C ASP A 3 21.71 -7.67 0.66
N ILE A 4 20.83 -6.67 0.54
CA ILE A 4 19.39 -6.87 0.71
C ILE A 4 18.72 -7.28 -0.61
N SER A 5 19.33 -6.95 -1.75
CA SER A 5 18.76 -7.19 -3.09
C SER A 5 18.58 -8.67 -3.43
N ASN A 6 19.39 -9.57 -2.85
CA ASN A 6 19.18 -11.00 -3.00
C ASN A 6 18.05 -11.56 -2.11
N ARG A 7 17.50 -10.74 -1.21
CA ARG A 7 16.46 -11.14 -0.24
C ARG A 7 15.14 -10.44 -0.46
N THR A 8 15.08 -9.48 -1.38
CA THR A 8 13.87 -8.71 -1.66
C THR A 8 13.66 -8.48 -3.15
N LYS A 9 12.41 -8.30 -3.54
CA LYS A 9 11.99 -7.87 -4.88
C LYS A 9 11.11 -6.65 -4.75
N ALA A 10 11.52 -5.54 -5.36
CA ALA A 10 10.70 -4.34 -5.47
C ALA A 10 9.81 -4.43 -6.71
N VAL A 11 8.54 -4.04 -6.58
CA VAL A 11 7.56 -3.94 -7.65
C VAL A 11 6.82 -2.61 -7.53
N THR A 12 6.48 -2.00 -8.66
CA THR A 12 5.66 -0.79 -8.68
C THR A 12 4.19 -1.19 -8.57
N CYS A 13 3.51 -0.68 -7.54
CA CYS A 13 2.07 -0.92 -7.31
C CYS A 13 1.22 0.25 -7.78
N GLN A 14 1.76 1.47 -7.66
CA GLN A 14 1.26 2.67 -8.30
C GLN A 14 2.42 3.52 -8.81
N ASP A 15 2.33 3.88 -10.09
CA ASP A 15 3.26 4.82 -10.71
C ASP A 15 3.23 6.17 -9.99
N ALA A 16 4.38 6.84 -9.94
CA ALA A 16 4.47 8.20 -9.42
C ALA A 16 3.70 9.16 -10.33
N LYS A 17 2.52 9.60 -9.90
CA LYS A 17 1.68 10.56 -10.63
C LYS A 17 0.79 11.35 -9.67
N VAL A 18 0.16 12.39 -10.19
CA VAL A 18 -0.86 13.15 -9.47
C VAL A 18 -2.16 12.35 -9.45
N PHE A 19 -2.69 12.11 -8.26
CA PHE A 19 -4.00 11.48 -8.06
C PHE A 19 -5.04 12.52 -7.67
N THR A 20 -6.23 12.39 -8.25
CA THR A 20 -7.40 13.27 -8.01
C THR A 20 -8.67 12.49 -7.72
N SER A 21 -8.60 11.15 -7.72
CA SER A 21 -9.73 10.25 -7.58
C SER A 21 -9.26 8.88 -7.08
N ASP A 22 -10.23 8.03 -6.74
CA ASP A 22 -9.98 6.64 -6.38
C ASP A 22 -9.16 5.93 -7.46
N THR A 23 -8.27 5.04 -7.02
CA THR A 23 -7.54 4.15 -7.92
C THR A 23 -7.14 2.88 -7.16
N ASP A 24 -7.51 1.74 -7.73
CA ASP A 24 -7.03 0.45 -7.28
C ASP A 24 -5.54 0.28 -7.62
N GLY A 25 -4.75 -0.15 -6.63
CA GLY A 25 -3.35 -0.52 -6.85
C GLY A 25 -3.19 -1.71 -7.77
N THR A 26 -2.05 -1.77 -8.46
CA THR A 26 -1.63 -2.99 -9.16
C THR A 26 -1.42 -4.11 -8.15
N THR A 27 -1.95 -5.28 -8.44
CA THR A 27 -1.82 -6.45 -7.57
C THR A 27 -0.38 -6.92 -7.46
N VAL A 28 0.01 -7.31 -6.24
CA VAL A 28 1.23 -8.05 -5.96
C VAL A 28 0.89 -9.53 -5.72
N ASP A 29 1.39 -10.43 -6.57
CA ASP A 29 1.42 -11.86 -6.31
C ASP A 29 2.58 -12.19 -5.37
N ARG A 30 2.26 -12.75 -4.20
CA ARG A 30 3.25 -13.12 -3.19
C ARG A 30 3.87 -14.51 -3.42
N GLN A 31 3.49 -15.22 -4.47
CA GLN A 31 4.02 -16.55 -4.72
C GLN A 31 5.57 -16.54 -4.73
N GLY A 32 6.15 -17.41 -3.91
CA GLY A 32 7.59 -17.52 -3.75
C GLY A 32 8.20 -16.59 -2.70
N PHE A 33 7.39 -15.80 -1.98
CA PHE A 33 7.83 -14.89 -0.92
C PHE A 33 6.91 -15.00 0.31
N GLU A 34 7.51 -14.95 1.50
CA GLU A 34 6.77 -15.08 2.77
C GLU A 34 6.38 -13.72 3.39
N SER A 35 6.95 -12.62 2.91
CA SER A 35 6.64 -11.28 3.40
C SER A 35 6.42 -10.27 2.26
N LEU A 36 5.59 -9.25 2.55
CA LEU A 36 5.33 -8.12 1.66
C LEU A 36 5.24 -6.87 2.52
N MET A 37 5.86 -5.79 2.07
CA MET A 37 5.66 -4.45 2.62
C MET A 37 5.23 -3.51 1.50
N PHE A 38 4.22 -2.68 1.76
CA PHE A 38 3.89 -1.55 0.90
C PHE A 38 4.53 -0.29 1.45
N VAL A 39 5.12 0.51 0.56
CA VAL A 39 5.65 1.84 0.85
C VAL A 39 4.85 2.85 0.05
N VAL A 40 4.21 3.78 0.73
CA VAL A 40 3.50 4.92 0.13
C VAL A 40 4.40 6.14 0.25
N ASN A 41 4.65 6.80 -0.87
CA ASN A 41 5.29 8.12 -0.89
C ASN A 41 4.27 9.14 -1.39
N SER A 42 4.07 10.22 -0.63
CA SER A 42 3.28 11.37 -1.05
C SER A 42 4.17 12.59 -1.25
N GLY A 43 3.89 13.35 -2.31
CA GLY A 43 4.40 14.69 -2.52
C GLY A 43 3.59 15.72 -1.75
N ILE A 44 3.94 17.00 -1.93
CA ILE A 44 3.17 18.12 -1.40
C ILE A 44 1.76 18.09 -2.02
N GLU A 45 0.77 18.32 -1.18
CA GLU A 45 -0.63 18.43 -1.56
C GLU A 45 -0.88 19.61 -2.51
N GLY A 46 -1.62 19.35 -3.60
CA GLY A 46 -2.05 20.41 -4.53
C GLY A 46 -3.32 21.14 -4.07
N ASP A 47 -4.08 20.55 -3.15
CA ASP A 47 -5.30 21.08 -2.57
C ASP A 47 -5.21 21.09 -1.04
N THR A 48 -5.96 21.96 -0.36
CA THR A 48 -6.03 21.97 1.11
C THR A 48 -6.73 20.70 1.59
N LEU A 49 -5.97 19.83 2.25
CA LEU A 49 -6.50 18.59 2.81
C LEU A 49 -7.29 18.88 4.09
N SER A 50 -8.33 18.09 4.29
CA SER A 50 -9.21 18.12 5.46
C SER A 50 -9.95 16.79 5.57
N GLY A 51 -10.69 16.56 6.66
CA GLY A 51 -11.58 15.39 6.75
C GLY A 51 -12.64 15.29 5.63
N SER A 52 -12.88 16.36 4.84
CA SER A 52 -13.76 16.36 3.66
C SER A 52 -13.01 16.37 2.32
N VAL A 53 -11.69 16.53 2.31
CA VAL A 53 -10.80 16.48 1.14
C VAL A 53 -9.56 15.70 1.54
N LYS A 54 -9.56 14.39 1.32
CA LYS A 54 -8.53 13.47 1.83
C LYS A 54 -8.25 12.30 0.91
N PHE A 55 -7.15 11.61 1.19
CA PHE A 55 -6.85 10.29 0.63
C PHE A 55 -6.73 9.27 1.76
N ASP A 56 -7.51 8.19 1.68
CA ASP A 56 -7.35 7.00 2.52
C ASP A 56 -6.65 5.90 1.72
N PHE A 57 -5.70 5.23 2.35
CA PHE A 57 -4.98 4.11 1.75
C PHE A 57 -5.44 2.82 2.39
N ILE A 58 -6.09 1.99 1.59
CA ILE A 58 -6.74 0.76 2.02
C ILE A 58 -5.89 -0.42 1.59
N LEU A 59 -5.46 -1.24 2.56
CA LEU A 59 -4.81 -2.51 2.28
C LEU A 59 -5.88 -3.55 1.94
N GLU A 60 -5.79 -4.15 0.77
CA GLU A 60 -6.70 -5.18 0.31
C GLU A 60 -5.96 -6.46 -0.05
N HIS A 61 -6.63 -7.59 0.10
CA HIS A 61 -6.07 -8.90 -0.25
C HIS A 61 -7.07 -9.78 -1.01
N SER A 62 -6.56 -10.78 -1.71
CA SER A 62 -7.36 -11.67 -2.55
C SER A 62 -6.73 -13.05 -2.67
N ASP A 63 -7.58 -14.07 -2.82
CA ASP A 63 -7.14 -15.45 -3.12
C ASP A 63 -7.01 -15.70 -4.63
N ASP A 64 -7.67 -14.89 -5.47
CA ASP A 64 -7.90 -15.16 -6.90
C ASP A 64 -7.54 -14.00 -7.85
N ASP A 65 -7.01 -12.89 -7.32
CA ASP A 65 -6.69 -11.65 -8.06
C ASP A 65 -7.90 -11.06 -8.81
N SER A 66 -9.12 -11.35 -8.34
CA SER A 66 -10.37 -10.89 -8.96
C SER A 66 -11.30 -10.28 -7.93
N THR A 67 -11.38 -10.88 -6.75
CA THR A 67 -12.20 -10.40 -5.64
C THR A 67 -11.30 -9.98 -4.48
N PHE A 68 -11.30 -8.69 -4.18
CA PHE A 68 -10.50 -8.10 -3.11
C PHE A 68 -11.37 -7.76 -1.91
N THR A 69 -10.83 -8.02 -0.72
CA THR A 69 -11.41 -7.60 0.55
C THR A 69 -10.41 -6.80 1.35
N ALA A 70 -10.89 -5.82 2.12
CA ALA A 70 -10.07 -5.07 3.05
C ALA A 70 -9.39 -6.01 4.07
N VAL A 71 -8.11 -5.76 4.35
CA VAL A 71 -7.39 -6.42 5.44
C VAL A 71 -7.77 -5.72 6.73
N THR A 72 -8.57 -6.35 7.57
CA THR A 72 -9.05 -5.75 8.84
C THR A 72 -8.47 -6.41 10.08
N SER A 73 -7.76 -7.53 9.93
CA SER A 73 -7.14 -8.22 11.06
C SER A 73 -5.80 -7.58 11.41
N SER A 74 -5.65 -7.17 12.67
CA SER A 74 -4.37 -6.64 13.17
C SER A 74 -3.25 -7.68 13.20
N THR A 75 -3.57 -8.97 13.13
CA THR A 75 -2.58 -10.05 13.04
C THR A 75 -2.03 -10.26 11.64
N ASP A 76 -2.69 -9.68 10.62
CA ASP A 76 -2.30 -9.83 9.22
C ASP A 76 -1.36 -8.72 8.76
N VAL A 77 -1.04 -7.77 9.65
CA VAL A 77 -0.21 -6.60 9.35
C VAL A 77 0.89 -6.37 10.40
N THR A 78 1.96 -5.70 9.99
CA THR A 78 3.07 -5.26 10.85
C THR A 78 3.50 -3.85 10.47
N GLU A 79 4.32 -3.19 11.29
CA GLU A 79 4.80 -1.81 11.05
C GLU A 79 3.66 -0.78 10.89
N GLY A 80 2.51 -1.04 11.51
CA GLY A 80 1.33 -0.19 11.47
C GLY A 80 0.09 -0.94 11.93
N SER A 81 -1.08 -0.37 11.69
CA SER A 81 -2.38 -0.96 11.99
C SER A 81 -3.35 -0.66 10.87
N VAL A 82 -4.34 -1.53 10.70
CA VAL A 82 -5.49 -1.34 9.82
C VAL A 82 -6.75 -1.14 10.66
N ASP A 83 -7.66 -0.29 10.18
CA ASP A 83 -8.99 -0.14 10.78
C ASP A 83 -9.99 -1.18 10.23
N SER A 84 -11.27 -1.03 10.58
CA SER A 84 -12.35 -1.92 10.13
C SER A 84 -12.67 -1.83 8.64
N SER A 85 -12.12 -0.83 7.94
CA SER A 85 -12.22 -0.65 6.50
C SER A 85 -10.91 -0.99 5.77
N GLY A 86 -9.89 -1.44 6.51
CA GLY A 86 -8.55 -1.73 5.98
C GLY A 86 -7.68 -0.50 5.76
N ILE A 87 -8.09 0.66 6.25
CA ILE A 87 -7.32 1.91 6.13
C ILE A 87 -6.13 1.82 7.08
N PHE A 88 -4.93 2.03 6.56
CA PHE A 88 -3.69 2.09 7.35
C PHE A 88 -3.02 3.47 7.33
N LEU A 89 -3.42 4.34 6.40
CA LEU A 89 -2.95 5.71 6.29
C LEU A 89 -4.08 6.60 5.78
N THR A 90 -4.22 7.77 6.39
CA THR A 90 -5.09 8.86 5.93
C THR A 90 -4.21 10.10 5.74
N LEU A 91 -4.42 10.81 4.65
CA LEU A 91 -3.86 12.15 4.39
C LEU A 91 -5.03 13.14 4.39
N ASP A 92 -5.27 13.80 5.52
CA ASP A 92 -6.37 14.73 5.74
C ASP A 92 -5.93 16.09 6.29
N ALA A 93 -4.63 16.37 6.34
CA ALA A 93 -4.11 17.70 6.64
C ALA A 93 -2.82 18.02 5.87
N ASN A 94 -2.63 19.29 5.53
CA ASN A 94 -1.43 19.79 4.84
C ASN A 94 -0.11 19.50 5.60
N GLY A 95 -0.14 19.27 6.91
CA GLY A 95 1.04 18.90 7.70
C GLY A 95 1.46 17.44 7.56
N GLU A 96 0.65 16.62 6.89
CA GLU A 96 0.89 15.19 6.67
C GLU A 96 1.56 14.93 5.32
N THR A 97 1.70 15.93 4.47
CA THR A 97 2.31 15.83 3.14
C THR A 97 3.48 16.82 3.02
N PRO A 98 4.58 16.47 2.33
CA PRO A 98 4.93 15.16 1.79
C PRO A 98 5.35 14.19 2.90
N GLN A 99 5.09 12.89 2.73
CA GLN A 99 5.56 11.88 3.67
C GLN A 99 5.91 10.55 3.00
N THR A 100 6.49 9.65 3.80
CA THR A 100 6.70 8.25 3.44
C THR A 100 6.18 7.38 4.57
N SER A 101 5.25 6.48 4.23
CA SER A 101 4.61 5.57 5.19
C SER A 101 4.76 4.15 4.68
N GLN A 102 4.75 3.18 5.59
CA GLN A 102 4.89 1.77 5.25
C GLN A 102 3.93 0.91 6.05
N ILE A 103 3.54 -0.21 5.48
CA ILE A 103 2.75 -1.25 6.15
C ILE A 103 3.24 -2.62 5.69
N GLY A 104 3.52 -3.51 6.64
CA GLY A 104 3.81 -4.91 6.37
C GLY A 104 2.51 -5.71 6.26
N TYR A 105 2.44 -6.64 5.30
CA TYR A 105 1.38 -7.62 5.16
C TYR A 105 1.94 -9.02 5.39
N ILE A 106 1.36 -9.75 6.34
CA ILE A 106 1.70 -11.13 6.70
C ILE A 106 0.47 -12.05 6.73
N GLY A 107 -0.68 -11.58 6.23
CA GLY A 107 -1.87 -12.41 6.10
C GLY A 107 -1.70 -13.55 5.07
N GLY A 108 -2.61 -14.52 5.14
CA GLY A 108 -2.49 -15.79 4.39
C GLY A 108 -2.92 -15.76 2.92
N LYS A 109 -3.42 -14.65 2.39
CA LYS A 109 -3.91 -14.59 1.00
C LYS A 109 -2.77 -14.37 0.01
N ARG A 110 -2.93 -14.94 -1.19
CA ARG A 110 -1.89 -14.94 -2.23
C ARG A 110 -1.61 -13.55 -2.81
N TYR A 111 -2.65 -12.76 -2.98
CA TYR A 111 -2.58 -11.46 -3.65
C TYR A 111 -2.86 -10.34 -2.65
N ALA A 112 -2.14 -9.24 -2.78
CA ALA A 112 -2.40 -8.03 -2.01
C ALA A 112 -2.19 -6.78 -2.87
N ARG A 113 -2.91 -5.70 -2.55
CA ARG A 113 -2.77 -4.40 -3.20
C ARG A 113 -3.10 -3.27 -2.21
N VAL A 114 -2.74 -2.04 -2.58
CA VAL A 114 -3.19 -0.84 -1.86
C VAL A 114 -4.11 -0.04 -2.77
N LYS A 115 -5.34 0.18 -2.34
CA LYS A 115 -6.28 1.10 -2.98
C LYS A 115 -6.07 2.50 -2.42
N ILE A 116 -6.06 3.49 -3.31
CA ILE A 116 -6.15 4.91 -2.96
C ILE A 116 -7.63 5.29 -3.07
N ASP A 117 -8.21 5.79 -1.98
CA ASP A 117 -9.61 6.21 -1.88
C ASP A 117 -9.66 7.71 -1.62
N ALA A 118 -10.17 8.48 -2.57
CA ALA A 118 -10.21 9.93 -2.52
C ALA A 118 -11.60 10.40 -2.05
N THR A 119 -11.63 11.13 -0.94
CA THR A 119 -12.84 11.84 -0.49
C THR A 119 -12.76 13.30 -0.91
N GLY A 120 -13.86 13.85 -1.42
CA GLY A 120 -13.96 15.27 -1.79
C GLY A 120 -13.47 15.58 -3.20
N SER A 121 -13.26 16.86 -3.49
CA SER A 121 -12.78 17.33 -4.79
C SER A 121 -11.29 17.70 -4.71
N HIS A 122 -10.48 16.99 -5.48
CA HIS A 122 -9.04 17.21 -5.62
C HIS A 122 -8.75 17.82 -7.00
N SER A 123 -8.82 19.15 -7.11
CA SER A 123 -8.71 19.84 -8.41
C SER A 123 -7.27 19.84 -8.94
N ASN A 124 -6.30 19.94 -8.05
CA ASN A 124 -4.88 19.91 -8.37
C ASN A 124 -4.26 18.55 -8.02
N GLY A 125 -4.84 17.84 -7.07
CA GLY A 125 -4.43 16.49 -6.67
C GLY A 125 -3.13 16.44 -5.87
N THR A 126 -2.73 15.23 -5.50
CA THR A 126 -1.50 14.98 -4.75
C THR A 126 -0.62 13.98 -5.52
N PRO A 127 0.67 14.28 -5.76
CA PRO A 127 1.61 13.31 -6.30
C PRO A 127 1.78 12.15 -5.33
N ILE A 128 1.48 10.92 -5.75
CA ILE A 128 1.59 9.72 -4.90
C ILE A 128 2.30 8.62 -5.71
N SER A 129 3.07 7.77 -5.04
CA SER A 129 3.56 6.51 -5.60
C SER A 129 3.50 5.41 -4.55
N ILE A 130 3.27 4.16 -4.97
CA ILE A 130 3.20 3.02 -4.05
C ILE A 130 4.07 1.89 -4.57
N GLN A 131 4.99 1.41 -3.73
CA GLN A 131 5.89 0.32 -4.05
C GLN A 131 5.62 -0.89 -3.16
N GLY A 132 5.59 -2.07 -3.76
CA GLY A 132 5.57 -3.34 -3.06
C GLY A 132 6.99 -3.87 -2.93
N ILE A 133 7.38 -4.29 -1.74
CA ILE A 133 8.67 -4.93 -1.47
C ILE A 133 8.36 -6.32 -0.94
N LEU A 134 8.55 -7.33 -1.80
CA LEU A 134 8.48 -8.72 -1.39
C LEU A 134 9.79 -9.10 -0.70
N GLY A 135 9.70 -9.87 0.38
CA GLY A 135 10.84 -10.34 1.15
C GLY A 135 10.69 -11.82 1.51
N ASN A 136 11.76 -12.39 2.07
CA ASN A 136 11.80 -13.80 2.46
C ASN A 136 11.43 -14.73 1.29
N PRO A 137 12.23 -14.73 0.20
CA PRO A 137 12.02 -15.67 -0.88
C PRO A 137 12.14 -17.11 -0.34
N ILE A 138 11.24 -17.99 -0.77
CA ILE A 138 11.34 -19.40 -0.41
C ILE A 138 12.63 -19.97 -0.98
N ASP A 139 13.46 -20.58 -0.12
CA ASP A 139 14.65 -21.26 -0.58
C ASP A 139 14.29 -22.64 -1.14
N SER A 140 15.05 -23.14 -2.11
CA SER A 140 14.82 -24.45 -2.73
C SER A 140 14.88 -25.64 -1.75
N THR A 141 15.33 -25.40 -0.52
CA THR A 141 15.41 -26.37 0.57
C THR A 141 14.18 -26.37 1.49
N ASP A 142 13.24 -25.44 1.31
CA ASP A 142 12.05 -25.28 2.15
C ASP A 142 10.80 -25.95 1.53
N ALA A 143 10.98 -26.81 0.52
CA ALA A 143 9.94 -27.59 -0.16
C ALA A 143 9.90 -29.05 0.30
#